data_AF-A0A519ZKV0-F1
#
_entry.id   AF-A0A519ZKV0-F1
#
_cell.length_a   1.000
_cell.length_b   1.000
_cell.length_c   1.000
_cell.angle_alpha   90.00
_cell.angle_beta   90.00
_cell.angle_gamma   90.00
#
_symmetry.space_group_name_H-M   'P 1'
#
loop_
_entity.id
_entity.type
_entity.pdbx_description
1 polymer ?
#
loop_
_entity_poly.entity_id
_entity_poly.type
_entity_poly.pdbx_seq_one_letter_code
_entity_poly.pdbx_strand_id
1 'polypeptide(L)'
;MRPLLSFLLIQCLGILSYTTSNGQSHYFRQYTADDGLAHNSVSAIIQDKNGLMWIGTRDGLNRFDGYSFKSYKNKGSKFGNIGNNVVITLVEDKNGMLWIGTG
;
A
#
# COMPACT_ATOMS: atom_id res chain seq x y z
N MET A 1 -38.84 9.91 -56.67
CA MET A 1 -37.58 10.01 -57.43
C MET A 1 -36.45 10.34 -56.45
N ARG A 2 -35.43 9.48 -56.44
CA ARG A 2 -34.11 9.61 -55.78
C ARG A 2 -33.36 10.85 -56.35
N PRO A 3 -32.36 11.47 -55.68
CA PRO A 3 -31.08 10.79 -55.36
C PRO A 3 -30.50 11.10 -53.96
N LEU A 4 -30.00 10.15 -53.16
CA LEU A 4 -28.86 9.25 -53.42
C LEU A 4 -27.51 9.96 -53.72
N LEU A 5 -27.33 11.24 -53.32
CA LEU A 5 -26.08 11.97 -53.52
C LEU A 5 -25.47 12.71 -52.30
N SER A 6 -25.92 12.47 -51.06
CA SER A 6 -25.06 12.79 -49.89
C SER A 6 -24.47 11.55 -49.22
N PHE A 7 -24.74 10.36 -49.78
CA PHE A 7 -24.15 9.09 -49.34
C PHE A 7 -22.69 8.90 -49.77
N LEU A 8 -22.03 9.92 -50.32
CA LEU A 8 -20.64 9.87 -50.78
C LEU A 8 -19.78 11.04 -50.30
N LEU A 9 -19.87 11.39 -49.01
CA LEU A 9 -18.79 12.03 -48.27
C LEU A 9 -18.55 11.24 -46.97
N ILE A 10 -18.51 9.91 -47.09
CA ILE A 10 -17.76 9.10 -46.11
C ILE A 10 -16.30 9.20 -46.54
N GLN A 11 -15.38 9.28 -45.56
CA GLN A 11 -13.93 9.08 -45.70
C GLN A 11 -13.11 10.34 -46.08
N CYS A 12 -12.84 11.26 -45.15
CA CYS A 12 -11.51 11.94 -45.16
C CYS A 12 -11.11 12.72 -43.89
N LEU A 13 -11.94 12.82 -42.85
CA LEU A 13 -11.46 13.26 -41.52
C LEU A 13 -11.35 12.05 -40.60
N GLY A 14 -10.57 11.08 -41.06
CA GLY A 14 -10.05 10.02 -40.22
C GLY A 14 -9.01 10.58 -39.28
N ILE A 15 -9.17 10.20 -38.01
CA ILE A 15 -8.12 10.09 -36.99
C ILE A 15 -7.62 11.43 -36.44
N LEU A 16 -8.36 11.95 -35.48
CA LEU A 16 -7.77 12.37 -34.21
C LEU A 16 -8.70 11.90 -33.09
N SER A 17 -8.88 10.59 -32.98
CA SER A 17 -9.24 9.98 -31.70
C SER A 17 -8.03 10.20 -30.80
N TYR A 18 -7.92 11.38 -30.20
CA TYR A 18 -7.13 11.55 -29.00
C TYR A 18 -7.86 10.74 -27.94
N THR A 19 -7.55 9.45 -27.86
CA THR A 19 -7.62 8.77 -26.58
C THR A 19 -6.61 9.49 -25.70
N THR A 20 -7.01 10.61 -25.09
CA THR A 20 -6.35 11.04 -23.87
C THR A 20 -6.56 9.85 -22.94
N SER A 21 -5.51 9.07 -22.71
CA SER A 21 -5.50 8.27 -21.50
C SER A 21 -5.68 9.29 -20.40
N ASN A 22 -6.86 9.35 -19.80
CA ASN A 22 -7.04 10.07 -18.57
C ASN A 22 -6.15 9.31 -17.58
N GLY A 23 -4.90 9.76 -17.46
CA GLY A 23 -4.00 9.26 -16.44
C GLY A 23 -4.71 9.49 -15.13
N GLN A 24 -5.10 8.40 -14.44
CA GLN A 24 -5.61 8.54 -13.09
C GLN A 24 -4.52 9.22 -12.27
N SER A 25 -4.79 10.43 -11.80
CA SER A 25 -3.92 11.09 -10.85
C SER A 25 -4.06 10.35 -9.53
N HIS A 26 -3.04 9.59 -9.15
CA HIS A 26 -3.00 8.92 -7.86
C HIS A 26 -2.46 9.91 -6.81
N TYR A 27 -3.28 10.20 -5.81
CA TYR A 27 -2.83 10.95 -4.64
C TYR A 27 -2.19 9.98 -3.65
N PHE A 28 -0.92 10.23 -3.33
CA PHE A 28 -0.20 9.45 -2.32
C PHE A 28 -0.16 10.23 -1.02
N ARG A 29 -0.54 9.56 0.07
CA ARG A 29 -0.26 10.06 1.42
C ARG A 29 1.06 9.43 1.89
N GLN A 30 1.94 10.27 2.40
CA GLN A 30 3.17 9.83 3.04
C GLN A 30 2.95 9.69 4.55
N TYR A 31 3.55 8.66 5.14
CA TYR A 31 3.64 8.48 6.58
C TYR A 31 5.11 8.38 6.98
N THR A 32 5.47 9.03 8.07
CA THR A 32 6.81 9.14 8.61
C THR A 32 6.81 8.83 10.10
N ALA A 33 7.98 8.91 10.73
CA ALA A 33 8.12 8.79 12.17
C ALA A 33 7.32 9.85 12.93
N ASP A 34 7.18 11.05 12.35
CA ASP A 34 6.40 12.15 12.94
C ASP A 34 4.89 11.82 12.94
N ASP A 35 4.44 10.92 12.05
CA ASP A 35 3.06 10.44 11.99
C ASP A 35 2.81 9.22 12.90
N GLY A 36 3.82 8.76 13.64
CA GLY A 36 3.73 7.64 14.59
C GLY A 36 4.34 6.32 14.11
N LEU A 37 4.97 6.29 12.93
CA LEU A 37 5.75 5.13 12.51
C LEU A 37 7.00 4.97 13.41
N ALA A 38 7.35 3.76 13.83
CA ALA A 38 8.49 3.56 14.73
C ALA A 38 9.84 4.02 14.13
N HIS A 39 10.00 3.95 12.81
CA HIS A 39 11.18 4.38 12.07
C HIS A 39 10.87 4.53 10.57
N ASN A 40 11.50 5.50 9.88
CA ASN A 40 11.24 5.80 8.46
C ASN A 40 11.73 4.72 7.48
N SER A 41 12.66 3.86 7.90
CA SER A 41 13.14 2.72 7.10
C SER A 41 12.26 1.49 7.37
N VAL A 42 11.41 1.18 6.40
CA VAL A 42 10.50 0.02 6.36
C VAL A 42 11.16 -1.14 5.62
N SER A 43 11.04 -2.35 6.17
CA SER A 43 11.61 -3.59 5.63
C SER A 43 10.54 -4.59 5.19
N ALA A 44 9.37 -4.57 5.83
CA ALA A 44 8.29 -5.51 5.57
C ALA A 44 6.92 -4.86 5.78
N ILE A 45 5.95 -5.22 4.96
CA ILE A 45 4.55 -4.80 5.09
C ILE A 45 3.66 -5.99 4.76
N ILE A 46 2.67 -6.28 5.61
CA ILE A 46 1.56 -7.20 5.30
C ILE A 46 0.24 -6.61 5.78
N GLN A 47 -0.88 -7.11 5.24
CA GLN A 47 -2.20 -6.92 5.82
C GLN A 47 -2.61 -8.23 6.50
N ASP A 48 -3.12 -8.16 7.73
CA ASP A 48 -3.69 -9.33 8.39
C ASP A 48 -5.13 -9.62 7.94
N LYS A 49 -5.67 -10.78 8.32
CA LYS A 49 -7.05 -11.17 8.02
C LYS A 49 -8.12 -10.24 8.57
N ASN A 50 -7.80 -9.43 9.58
CA ASN A 50 -8.71 -8.44 10.15
C ASN A 50 -8.63 -7.09 9.39
N GLY A 51 -7.78 -7.00 8.37
CA GLY A 51 -7.59 -5.81 7.56
C GLY A 51 -6.58 -4.81 8.14
N LEU A 52 -5.93 -5.13 9.26
CA LEU A 52 -4.91 -4.25 9.85
C LEU A 52 -3.59 -4.40 9.12
N MET A 53 -2.90 -3.29 8.91
CA MET A 53 -1.59 -3.29 8.28
C MET A 53 -0.52 -3.48 9.35
N TRP A 54 0.40 -4.43 9.12
CA TRP A 54 1.57 -4.66 9.95
C TRP A 54 2.82 -4.26 9.19
N ILE A 55 3.65 -3.42 9.80
CA ILE A 55 4.78 -2.74 9.16
C ILE A 55 6.03 -2.94 10.02
N GLY A 56 6.97 -3.72 9.48
CA GLY A 56 8.29 -3.93 10.06
C GLY A 56 9.23 -2.79 9.69
N THR A 57 9.93 -2.25 10.69
CA THR A 57 10.89 -1.17 10.50
C THR A 57 12.24 -1.51 11.14
N ARG A 58 13.26 -0.70 10.87
CA ARG A 58 14.57 -0.83 11.53
C ARG A 58 14.56 -0.57 13.04
N ASP A 59 13.51 0.03 13.59
CA ASP A 59 13.41 0.27 15.03
C ASP A 59 12.00 0.02 15.60
N GLY A 60 11.37 -1.08 15.17
CA GLY A 60 10.13 -1.58 15.76
C GLY A 60 9.14 -2.16 14.76
N LEU A 61 8.12 -2.83 15.30
CA LEU A 61 6.94 -3.27 14.58
C LEU A 61 5.83 -2.24 14.74
N ASN A 62 5.10 -1.92 13.68
CA ASN A 62 3.94 -1.03 13.74
C ASN A 62 2.69 -1.76 13.27
N ARG A 63 1.57 -1.49 13.94
CA ARG A 63 0.24 -1.85 13.49
C ARG A 63 -0.51 -0.58 13.12
N PHE A 64 -1.11 -0.56 11.93
CA PHE A 64 -1.83 0.58 11.40
C PHE A 64 -3.27 0.17 11.07
N ASP A 65 -4.23 0.94 11.59
CA ASP A 65 -5.67 0.67 11.47
C ASP A 65 -6.35 1.49 10.36
N GLY A 66 -5.58 2.26 9.58
CA GLY A 66 -6.09 3.22 8.60
C GLY A 66 -6.08 4.66 9.08
N TYR A 67 -5.96 4.88 10.40
CA TYR A 67 -6.00 6.20 11.03
C TYR A 67 -4.76 6.48 11.87
N SER A 68 -4.28 5.49 12.62
CA SER A 68 -3.23 5.64 13.62
C SER A 68 -2.27 4.47 13.67
N PHE A 69 -1.02 4.74 14.06
CA PHE A 69 -0.01 3.72 14.29
C PHE A 69 0.07 3.36 15.77
N LYS A 70 0.22 2.06 16.03
CA LYS A 70 0.65 1.52 17.32
C LYS A 70 1.99 0.83 17.16
N SER A 71 3.02 1.34 17.82
CA SER A 71 4.37 0.78 17.76
C SER A 71 4.66 -0.20 18.90
N TYR A 72 5.38 -1.26 18.56
CA TYR A 72 5.88 -2.29 19.44
C TYR A 72 7.41 -2.32 19.32
N LYS A 73 8.09 -2.18 20.46
CA LYS A 73 9.55 -2.21 20.56
C LYS A 73 9.97 -3.18 21.67
N ASN A 74 11.19 -3.66 21.59
CA ASN A 74 11.85 -4.36 22.67
C ASN A 74 12.01 -3.41 23.86
N LYS A 75 11.36 -3.74 24.97
CA LYS A 75 11.47 -3.03 26.26
C LYS A 75 12.00 -3.96 27.36
N GLY A 76 12.88 -4.88 26.99
CA GLY A 76 13.41 -5.94 27.86
C GLY A 76 12.52 -7.18 27.92
N SER A 77 12.79 -8.07 28.88
CA SER A 77 12.24 -9.44 28.99
C SER A 77 10.77 -9.54 29.42
N LYS A 78 9.97 -8.48 29.22
CA LYS A 78 8.52 -8.55 29.50
C LYS A 78 7.81 -9.29 28.37
N PHE A 79 6.92 -10.20 28.75
CA PHE A 79 6.02 -10.88 27.82
C PHE A 79 5.22 -9.85 26.99
N GLY A 80 5.14 -10.06 25.68
CA GLY A 80 4.49 -9.14 24.74
C GLY A 80 5.41 -8.11 24.07
N ASN A 81 6.71 -8.10 24.39
CA ASN A 81 7.71 -7.32 23.65
C ASN A 81 8.26 -8.12 22.45
N ILE A 82 8.67 -7.42 21.40
CA ILE A 82 9.45 -8.03 20.31
C ILE A 82 10.89 -8.30 20.78
N GLY A 83 11.49 -9.39 20.29
CA GLY A 83 12.84 -9.83 20.70
C GLY A 83 13.97 -8.89 20.26
N ASN A 84 13.82 -8.22 19.12
CA ASN A 84 14.71 -7.18 18.62
C ASN A 84 13.88 -6.12 17.88
N ASN A 85 14.31 -4.86 17.90
CA ASN A 85 13.66 -3.76 17.20
C ASN A 85 13.83 -3.82 15.68
N VAL A 86 14.89 -4.45 15.19
CA VAL A 86 15.09 -4.61 13.74
C VAL A 86 14.16 -5.71 13.25
N VAL A 87 13.01 -5.32 12.70
CA VAL A 87 12.08 -6.25 12.06
C VAL A 87 12.53 -6.42 10.61
N ILE A 88 12.66 -7.66 10.14
CA ILE A 88 13.16 -7.99 8.79
C ILE A 88 12.02 -8.51 7.91
N THR A 89 11.15 -9.37 8.47
CA THR A 89 10.07 -10.02 7.73
C THR A 89 8.85 -10.22 8.60
N LEU A 90 7.68 -10.28 7.95
CA LEU A 90 6.37 -10.48 8.56
C LEU A 90 5.60 -11.50 7.73
N VAL A 91 4.98 -12.47 8.41
CA VAL A 91 4.09 -13.44 7.77
C VAL A 91 2.91 -13.72 8.70
N GLU A 92 1.70 -13.72 8.17
CA GLU A 92 0.53 -14.24 8.88
C GLU A 92 0.29 -15.69 8.45
N ASP A 93 0.06 -16.58 9.42
CA ASP A 93 -0.26 -17.97 9.12
C ASP A 93 -1.76 -18.22 8.86
N LYS A 94 -2.09 -19.46 8.48
CA LYS A 94 -3.47 -19.87 8.21
C LYS A 94 -4.41 -19.76 9.41
N ASN A 95 -3.91 -19.68 10.63
CA ASN A 95 -4.70 -19.49 11.85
C ASN A 95 -4.82 -18.02 12.27
N GLY A 96 -4.14 -17.11 11.56
CA GLY A 96 -4.14 -15.68 11.85
C GLY A 96 -3.07 -15.27 12.87
N MET A 97 -2.09 -16.13 13.13
CA MET A 97 -0.94 -15.76 13.96
C MET A 97 0.06 -14.96 13.13
N LEU A 98 0.48 -13.82 13.67
CA LEU A 98 1.54 -13.01 13.10
C LEU A 98 2.92 -13.53 13.55
N TRP A 99 3.73 -13.94 12.59
CA TRP A 99 5.12 -14.33 12.76
C TRP A 99 6.04 -13.16 12.38
N ILE A 100 6.97 -12.83 13.28
CA ILE A 100 7.86 -11.68 13.17
C ILE A 100 9.30 -12.19 13.12
N GLY A 101 9.97 -12.04 11.98
CA GLY A 101 11.39 -12.32 11.86
C GLY A 101 12.20 -11.07 12.20
N THR A 102 13.03 -11.14 13.23
CA THR A 102 13.90 -10.05 13.67
C THR A 102 15.37 -10.34 13.39
N GLY A 103 16.19 -9.28 13.32
CA GLY A 103 17.65 -9.38 13.19
C GLY A 103 18.38 -9.55 14.51
#